data_AF-A0A317FEY0-F1
#
_entry.id   AF-A0A317FEY0-F1
#
_cell.length_a   1.000
_cell.length_b   1.000
_cell.length_c   1.000
_cell.angle_alpha   90.00
_cell.angle_beta   90.00
_cell.angle_gamma   90.00
#
_symmetry.space_group_name_H-M   'P 1'
#
loop_
_entity.id
_entity.type
_entity.pdbx_description
1 polymer ?
#
loop_
_entity_poly.entity_id
_entity_poly.type
_entity_poly.pdbx_seq_one_letter_code
_entity_poly.pdbx_strand_id
1 'polypeptide(L)'
;MRVMSGHDGDDIYFYEQGDLVRLKRDEDGPLVTAYAGDWGRVMRVNPDGSLDIKLAGYSRAKDADMVRAVAVARSRVEPCDLQGRPLLRGRAAVWDTRRSTM
;
A
#
# COMPACT_ATOMS: atom_id res chain seq x y z
N MET A 1 1.16 12.64 4.38
CA MET A 1 1.60 12.41 3.00
C MET A 1 1.88 13.73 2.37
N ARG A 2 3.06 13.89 1.78
CA ARG A 2 3.43 15.09 1.04
C ARG A 2 3.57 14.75 -0.44
N VAL A 3 3.10 15.65 -1.29
CA VAL A 3 3.16 15.50 -2.75
C VAL A 3 4.04 16.61 -3.30
N MET A 4 4.98 16.26 -4.17
CA MET A 4 5.66 17.22 -5.03
C MET A 4 5.21 16.95 -6.46
N SER A 5 4.44 17.88 -7.01
CA SER A 5 3.99 17.81 -8.41
C SER A 5 5.08 18.36 -9.33
N GLY A 6 5.48 17.56 -10.30
CA GLY A 6 6.37 17.96 -11.39
C GLY A 6 5.63 18.79 -12.45
N HIS A 7 6.40 19.47 -13.30
CA HIS A 7 5.88 20.34 -14.36
C HIS A 7 5.04 19.59 -15.40
N ASP A 8 5.31 18.30 -15.60
CA ASP A 8 4.63 17.42 -16.59
C ASP A 8 3.48 16.59 -15.99
N GLY A 9 3.05 16.88 -14.77
CA GLY A 9 1.97 16.13 -14.09
C GLY A 9 2.42 14.84 -13.39
N ASP A 10 3.74 14.60 -13.30
CA ASP A 10 4.30 13.53 -12.48
C ASP A 10 4.28 13.93 -11.00
N ASP A 11 3.43 13.28 -10.21
CA ASP A 11 3.40 13.44 -8.76
C ASP A 11 4.39 12.51 -8.07
N ILE A 12 5.32 13.09 -7.29
CA ILE A 12 6.20 12.36 -6.39
C ILE A 12 5.59 12.37 -4.99
N TYR A 13 5.34 11.18 -4.46
CA TYR A 13 4.73 10.99 -3.14
C TYR A 13 5.79 10.68 -2.08
N PHE A 14 5.80 11.50 -1.03
CA PHE A 14 6.60 11.31 0.17
C PHE A 14 5.70 10.79 1.28
N TYR A 15 5.91 9.53 1.64
CA TYR A 15 5.21 8.86 2.73
C TYR A 15 5.67 9.38 4.09
N GLU A 16 4.71 9.47 5.00
CA GLU A 16 4.87 9.83 6.40
C GLU A 16 4.12 8.81 7.28
N GLN A 17 4.45 8.79 8.57
CA GLN A 17 3.69 7.99 9.52
C GLN A 17 2.22 8.41 9.51
N GLY A 18 1.33 7.42 9.45
CA GLY A 18 -0.11 7.62 9.44
C GLY A 18 -0.74 7.64 8.06
N ASP A 19 0.06 7.65 6.99
CA ASP A 19 -0.44 7.63 5.61
C ASP A 19 -1.11 6.31 5.26
N LEU A 20 -2.14 6.40 4.43
CA LEU A 20 -2.79 5.22 3.86
C LEU A 20 -2.09 4.82 2.57
N VAL A 21 -1.86 3.52 2.47
CA VAL A 21 -1.22 2.88 1.32
C VAL A 21 -1.93 1.59 1.00
N ARG A 22 -1.74 1.14 -0.24
CA ARG A 22 -2.20 -0.17 -0.69
C ARG A 22 -1.08 -0.92 -1.38
N LEU A 23 -0.99 -2.23 -1.13
CA LEU A 23 -0.01 -3.07 -1.79
C LEU A 23 -0.35 -3.26 -3.28
N LYS A 24 0.65 -3.12 -4.15
CA LYS A 24 0.54 -3.40 -5.59
C LYS A 24 0.75 -4.86 -5.95
N ARG A 25 1.42 -5.60 -5.05
CA ARG A 25 1.85 -6.98 -5.23
C ARG A 25 1.80 -7.68 -3.90
N ASP A 26 1.69 -8.99 -3.97
CA ASP A 26 1.83 -9.88 -2.81
C ASP A 26 3.21 -9.68 -2.16
N GLU A 27 3.29 -10.01 -0.87
CA GLU A 27 4.55 -10.19 -0.18
C GLU A 27 5.39 -11.27 -0.89
N ASP A 28 6.70 -11.05 -1.00
CA ASP A 28 7.58 -12.06 -1.55
C ASP A 28 7.90 -13.13 -0.51
N GLY A 29 8.17 -14.35 -0.98
CA GLY A 29 8.71 -15.42 -0.16
C GLY A 29 7.80 -16.64 -0.08
N PRO A 30 8.23 -17.68 0.64
CA PRO A 30 7.51 -18.94 0.72
C PRO A 30 6.22 -18.86 1.57
N LEU A 31 6.06 -17.80 2.37
CA LEU A 31 4.87 -17.54 3.17
C LEU A 31 4.37 -16.13 2.89
N VAL A 32 3.25 -16.03 2.17
CA VAL A 32 2.62 -14.76 1.82
C VAL A 32 1.54 -14.42 2.85
N THR A 33 1.80 -13.41 3.68
CA THR A 33 0.85 -12.96 4.71
C THR A 33 0.10 -11.68 4.33
N ALA A 34 0.61 -10.98 3.32
CA ALA A 34 0.08 -9.75 2.77
C ALA A 34 -0.08 -9.86 1.25
N TYR A 35 -1.21 -9.39 0.74
CA TYR A 35 -1.61 -9.58 -0.65
C TYR A 35 -1.75 -8.26 -1.41
N ALA A 36 -1.63 -8.32 -2.73
CA ALA A 36 -1.98 -7.22 -3.62
C ALA A 36 -3.41 -6.75 -3.32
N GLY A 37 -3.59 -5.44 -3.19
CA GLY A 37 -4.86 -4.84 -2.82
C GLY A 37 -5.09 -4.71 -1.31
N ASP A 38 -4.29 -5.36 -0.44
CA ASP A 38 -4.35 -5.10 0.99
C ASP A 38 -3.98 -3.65 1.27
N TRP A 39 -4.85 -2.97 2.01
CA TRP A 39 -4.62 -1.60 2.45
C TRP A 39 -4.04 -1.61 3.86
N GLY A 40 -3.31 -0.55 4.18
CA GLY A 40 -2.73 -0.41 5.48
C GLY A 40 -2.31 1.01 5.77
N ARG A 41 -1.91 1.21 7.02
CA ARG A 41 -1.39 2.47 7.50
C ARG A 41 0.11 2.38 7.68
N VAL A 42 0.84 3.36 7.17
CA VAL A 42 2.28 3.49 7.39
C VAL A 42 2.50 3.73 8.88
N MET A 43 3.19 2.80 9.53
CA MET A 43 3.56 2.90 10.94
C MET A 43 4.91 3.60 11.10
N ARG A 44 5.81 3.41 10.13
CA ARG A 44 7.15 3.99 10.15
C ARG A 44 7.70 4.08 8.73
N VAL A 45 8.47 5.12 8.48
CA VAL A 45 9.32 5.24 7.29
C VAL A 45 10.75 4.98 7.75
N ASN A 46 11.40 3.98 7.15
CA ASN A 46 12.77 3.61 7.44
C ASN A 46 13.76 4.64 6.85
N PRO A 47 15.01 4.70 7.35
CA PRO A 47 16.04 5.57 6.77
C PRO A 47 16.33 5.31 5.28
N ASP A 48 16.15 4.07 4.82
CA ASP A 48 16.27 3.68 3.41
C ASP A 48 15.02 4.01 2.56
N GLY A 49 14.01 4.63 3.17
CA GLY A 49 12.75 4.99 2.55
C GLY A 49 11.70 3.88 2.52
N SER A 50 12.03 2.64 2.93
CA SER A 50 11.08 1.54 3.01
C SER A 50 10.03 1.77 4.12
N LEU A 51 8.89 1.08 4.03
CA LEU A 51 7.73 1.33 4.87
C LEU A 51 7.45 0.12 5.76
N ASP A 52 7.23 0.38 7.05
CA ASP A 52 6.54 -0.59 7.91
C ASP A 52 5.05 -0.26 7.88
N ILE A 53 4.24 -1.24 7.49
CA ILE A 53 2.81 -1.05 7.23
C ILE A 53 2.02 -1.96 8.16
N LYS A 54 1.08 -1.36 8.88
CA LYS A 54 0.04 -2.10 9.61
C LYS A 54 -1.11 -2.31 8.65
N LEU A 55 -1.24 -3.53 8.14
CA LEU A 55 -2.30 -3.87 7.19
C LEU A 55 -3.61 -3.98 7.95
N ALA A 56 -4.62 -3.32 7.41
CA ALA A 56 -5.99 -3.53 7.79
C ALA A 56 -6.57 -4.40 6.69
N GLY A 57 -6.48 -5.72 6.84
CA GLY A 57 -7.06 -6.61 5.85
C GLY A 57 -8.53 -6.25 5.65
N TYR A 58 -8.93 -5.90 4.43
CA TYR A 58 -10.34 -5.71 4.11
C TYR A 58 -11.04 -7.04 4.45
N SER A 59 -12.07 -6.99 5.31
CA SER A 59 -12.85 -8.16 5.75
C SER A 59 -12.12 -9.21 6.59
N ARG A 60 -11.12 -8.85 7.41
CA ARG A 60 -10.65 -9.77 8.45
C ARG A 60 -11.51 -9.69 9.72
N ALA A 61 -11.78 -10.84 10.32
CA ALA A 61 -12.50 -10.92 11.59
C ALA A 61 -11.77 -10.10 12.67
N LYS A 62 -12.50 -9.60 13.67
CA LYS A 62 -11.99 -8.68 14.70
C LYS A 62 -10.79 -9.26 15.48
N ASP A 63 -10.70 -10.57 15.53
CA ASP A 63 -9.67 -11.39 16.18
C ASP A 63 -8.51 -11.79 15.25
N ALA A 64 -8.58 -11.45 13.96
CA ALA A 64 -7.51 -11.77 13.04
C ALA A 64 -6.23 -11.02 13.42
N ASP A 65 -5.13 -11.77 13.48
CA ASP A 65 -3.82 -11.20 13.71
C ASP A 65 -3.54 -10.08 12.71
N MET A 66 -3.22 -8.91 13.27
CA MET A 66 -2.89 -7.74 12.46
C MET A 66 -1.55 -8.00 11.78
N VAL A 67 -1.60 -8.28 10.48
CA VAL A 67 -0.40 -8.50 9.69
C VAL A 67 0.37 -7.20 9.58
N ARG A 68 1.63 -7.23 9.98
CA ARG A 68 2.59 -6.15 9.78
C ARG A 68 3.51 -6.55 8.63
N ALA A 69 3.44 -5.79 7.54
CA ALA A 69 4.46 -5.87 6.49
C ALA A 69 5.61 -4.95 6.86
N VAL A 70 6.85 -5.47 6.85
CA VAL A 70 8.05 -4.75 7.31
C VAL A 70 8.96 -4.46 6.12
N ALA A 71 9.62 -3.30 6.13
CA ALA A 71 10.57 -2.90 5.10
C ALA A 71 10.02 -2.99 3.65
N VAL A 72 8.74 -2.66 3.46
CA VAL A 72 8.10 -2.67 2.15
C VAL A 72 8.65 -1.54 1.30
N ALA A 73 9.24 -1.86 0.14
CA ALA A 73 9.74 -0.86 -0.79
C ALA A 73 8.62 0.08 -1.28
N ARG A 74 8.89 1.39 -1.36
CA ARG A 74 7.94 2.41 -1.85
C ARG A 74 7.35 2.06 -3.22
N SER A 75 8.16 1.45 -4.09
CA SER A 75 7.74 1.01 -5.41
C SER A 75 6.71 -0.11 -5.39
N ARG A 76 6.42 -0.73 -4.24
CA ARG A 76 5.42 -1.80 -4.07
C ARG A 76 4.10 -1.32 -3.48
N VAL A 77 3.99 -0.03 -3.17
CA VAL A 77 2.75 0.56 -2.67
C VAL A 77 2.20 1.59 -3.63
N GLU A 78 0.90 1.85 -3.48
CA GLU A 78 0.18 2.98 -4.05
C GLU A 78 -0.20 3.93 -2.91
N PRO A 79 -0.01 5.25 -3.09
CA PRO A 79 -0.52 6.23 -2.14
C PRO A 79 -2.06 6.26 -2.20
N CYS A 80 -2.71 6.34 -1.03
CA CYS A 80 -4.17 6.41 -0.94
C CYS A 80 -4.65 7.69 -0.23
N ASP A 81 -5.85 8.14 -0.58
CA ASP A 81 -6.57 9.15 0.18
C ASP A 81 -7.05 8.61 1.54
N LEU A 82 -7.67 9.47 2.35
CA LEU A 82 -8.22 9.11 3.67
C LEU A 82 -9.33 8.04 3.61
N GLN A 83 -9.90 7.77 2.44
CA GLN A 83 -10.92 6.75 2.21
C GLN A 83 -10.30 5.44 1.69
N GLY A 84 -8.97 5.37 1.56
CA GLY A 84 -8.25 4.20 1.04
C GLY A 84 -8.27 4.10 -0.49
N ARG A 85 -8.63 5.17 -1.21
CA ARG A 85 -8.65 5.18 -2.68
C ARG A 85 -7.30 5.62 -3.23
N PRO A 86 -6.74 4.95 -4.25
CA PRO A 86 -5.47 5.36 -4.85
C PRO A 86 -5.49 6.81 -5.35
N LEU A 87 -4.42 7.57 -5.08
CA LEU A 87 -4.27 8.97 -5.50
C LEU A 87 -3.77 9.11 -6.94
N LEU A 88 -3.12 8.08 -7.50
CA LEU A 88 -2.63 8.07 -8.87
C LEU A 88 -3.81 8.07 -9.87
N ARG A 89 -4.28 9.24 -10.27
CA ARG A 89 -5.28 9.43 -11.34
C ARG A 89 -4.57 9.55 -12.68
N GLY A 90 -4.64 8.51 -13.52
CA GLY A 90 -4.09 8.58 -14.89
C GLY A 90 -4.04 7.27 -15.65
N ARG A 91 -4.06 6.12 -14.95
CA ARG A 91 -4.40 4.83 -15.55
C ARG A 91 -5.72 4.41 -14.95
N ALA A 92 -6.73 4.18 -15.80
CA ALA A 92 -7.95 3.52 -15.40
C ALA A 92 -7.56 2.14 -14.85
N ALA A 93 -7.29 2.07 -13.55
CA ALA A 93 -7.07 0.82 -12.89
C ALA A 93 -8.45 0.20 -12.71
N VAL A 94 -8.90 -0.46 -13.77
CA VAL A 94 -9.98 -1.44 -13.68
C VAL A 94 -9.41 -2.57 -12.83
N TRP A 95 -9.80 -2.56 -11.56
CA TRP A 95 -9.36 -3.55 -10.58
C TRP A 95 -10.13 -4.83 -10.82
N ASP A 96 -9.43 -5.87 -11.31
CA ASP A 96 -9.97 -7.22 -11.27
C ASP A 96 -9.85 -7.74 -9.83
N THR A 97 -10.98 -7.84 -9.14
CA THR A 97 -11.08 -8.39 -7.78
C THR A 97 -11.17 -9.90 -7.76
N ARG A 98 -11.10 -10.57 -8.91
CA ARG A 98 -11.09 -12.03 -8.98
C ARG A 98 -9.71 -12.51 -8.57
N ARG A 99 -9.65 -13.26 -7.46
CA ARG A 99 -8.48 -14.09 -7.15
C ARG A 99 -8.21 -14.97 -8.36
N SER A 100 -7.00 -14.87 -8.93
CA SER A 100 -6.54 -15.88 -9.87
C SER A 100 -6.39 -17.18 -9.11
N THR A 101 -7.37 -18.07 -9.26
CA THR A 101 -7.27 -19.45 -8.78
C THR A 101 -6.12 -20.10 -9.56
N MET A 102 -5.01 -20.36 -8.89
CA MET A 102 -4.09 -21.43 -9.26
C MET A 102 -4.46 -22.68 -8.49
#